data_AF-A0A925Y4K8-F1
#
_entry.id   AF-A0A925Y4K8-F1
#
_cell.length_a   1.000
_cell.length_b   1.000
_cell.length_c   1.000
_cell.angle_alpha   90.00
_cell.angle_beta   90.00
_cell.angle_gamma   90.00
#
_symmetry.space_group_name_H-M   'P 1'
#
loop_
_entity.id
_entity.type
_entity.pdbx_description
1 polymer ?
#
loop_
_entity_poly.entity_id
_entity_poly.type
_entity_poly.pdbx_seq_one_letter_code
_entity_poly.pdbx_strand_id
1 'polypeptide(L)'
;MRLALLTLVVLFVVQSLCAQQRWLLDSTQTRKDTIYLREVEVTAHRESPFLISRVSDIEAGAIYAAKKTERIKLENVIANLATNNSRQTFATVAGLNIWESDAAGLQLGIGGRGLNPNRTSNFTTRQNGYDISADPLGYPESYYVPPMMALDRIDIVRGAGALRYGTQFGGVVNFVMKEGSHDAPLAADVSLTAGSFGFGGAFARVGGTTNSTNYVAMYQFRRADGWRPNSGFSQHLAYAALTTNLSTHARLRLDYTFMTYLAQQPGGLTDQMFTSDPSQSVRARNWFNVNWNLASLTFDWFIS
;
A
#
# COMPACT_ATOMS: atom_id res chain seq x y z
N MET A 1 -13.68 21.98 -88.83
CA MET A 1 -14.46 22.61 -87.74
C MET A 1 -15.65 21.79 -87.21
N ARG A 2 -16.34 20.95 -88.01
CA ARG A 2 -17.50 20.17 -87.52
C ARG A 2 -17.17 18.99 -86.58
N LEU A 3 -16.01 18.34 -86.72
CA LEU A 3 -15.63 17.20 -85.88
C LEU A 3 -15.23 17.59 -84.44
N ALA A 4 -14.56 18.73 -84.27
CA ALA A 4 -14.09 19.22 -82.96
C ALA A 4 -15.24 19.72 -82.07
N LEU A 5 -16.32 20.23 -82.67
CA LEU A 5 -17.51 20.66 -81.92
C LEU A 5 -18.29 19.45 -81.39
N LEU A 6 -18.34 18.36 -82.16
CA LEU A 6 -19.03 17.12 -81.78
C LEU A 6 -18.33 16.42 -80.60
N THR A 7 -16.99 16.37 -80.62
CA THR A 7 -16.21 15.80 -79.50
C THR A 7 -16.34 16.62 -78.22
N LEU A 8 -16.42 17.95 -78.31
CA LEU A 8 -16.59 18.81 -77.13
C LEU A 8 -17.96 18.63 -76.48
N VAL A 9 -19.02 18.49 -77.30
CA VAL A 9 -20.39 18.24 -76.82
C VAL A 9 -20.49 16.86 -76.17
N VAL A 10 -19.89 15.83 -76.77
CA VAL A 10 -19.85 14.48 -76.18
C VAL A 10 -19.09 14.47 -74.85
N LEU A 11 -17.95 15.19 -74.75
CA LEU A 11 -17.22 15.29 -73.49
C LEU A 11 -18.05 15.98 -72.40
N PHE A 12 -18.79 17.03 -72.74
CA PHE A 12 -19.62 17.78 -71.80
C PHE A 12 -20.83 16.96 -71.31
N VAL A 13 -21.43 16.17 -72.21
CA VAL A 13 -22.52 15.24 -71.87
C VAL A 13 -22.02 14.11 -70.96
N VAL A 14 -20.84 13.53 -71.26
CA VAL A 14 -20.23 12.49 -70.41
C VAL A 14 -19.85 13.04 -69.04
N GLN A 15 -19.31 14.26 -68.95
CA GLN A 15 -19.02 14.89 -67.66
C GLN A 15 -20.28 15.18 -66.86
N SER A 16 -21.37 15.62 -67.51
CA SER A 16 -22.65 15.88 -66.85
C SER A 16 -23.31 14.59 -66.34
N LEU A 17 -23.26 13.51 -67.13
CA LEU A 17 -23.75 12.19 -66.74
C LEU A 17 -22.93 11.61 -65.56
N CYS A 18 -21.60 11.69 -65.60
CA CYS A 18 -20.76 11.27 -64.48
C CYS A 18 -20.99 12.11 -63.21
N ALA A 19 -21.24 13.42 -63.35
CA ALA A 19 -21.55 14.29 -62.22
C ALA A 19 -22.90 13.94 -61.59
N GLN A 20 -23.94 13.68 -62.40
CA GLN A 20 -25.25 13.24 -61.91
C GLN A 20 -25.18 11.86 -61.23
N GLN A 21 -24.41 10.93 -61.77
CA GLN A 21 -24.23 9.60 -61.18
C GLN A 21 -23.48 9.66 -59.84
N ARG A 22 -22.50 10.57 -59.72
CA ARG A 22 -21.77 10.83 -58.48
C ARG A 22 -22.65 11.49 -57.42
N TRP A 23 -23.53 12.42 -57.82
CA TRP A 23 -24.48 13.06 -56.91
C TRP A 23 -25.55 12.09 -56.38
N LEU A 24 -26.03 11.18 -57.24
CA LEU A 24 -26.95 10.10 -56.83
C LEU A 24 -26.29 9.11 -55.85
N LEU A 25 -25.04 8.70 -56.09
CA LEU A 25 -24.29 7.83 -55.18
C LEU A 25 -24.04 8.50 -53.81
N ASP A 26 -23.76 9.81 -53.80
CA ASP A 26 -23.55 10.59 -52.57
C ASP A 26 -24.86 10.81 -51.79
N SER A 27 -25.99 10.97 -52.49
CA SER A 27 -27.32 11.10 -51.88
C SER A 27 -27.84 9.81 -51.23
N THR A 28 -27.31 8.65 -51.65
CA THR A 28 -27.64 7.33 -51.08
C THR A 28 -26.68 6.88 -49.99
N GLN A 29 -25.57 7.58 -49.76
CA GLN A 29 -24.81 7.41 -48.53
C GLN A 29 -25.58 8.09 -47.41
N THR A 30 -26.40 7.31 -46.69
CA THR A 30 -26.83 7.63 -45.34
C THR A 30 -25.61 8.09 -44.56
N ARG A 31 -25.45 9.41 -44.40
CA ARG A 31 -24.59 9.95 -43.36
C ARG A 31 -25.07 9.28 -42.08
N LYS A 32 -24.23 8.44 -41.49
CA LYS A 32 -24.44 8.01 -40.11
C LYS A 32 -24.27 9.25 -39.24
N ASP A 33 -25.34 10.03 -39.12
CA ASP A 33 -25.44 11.19 -38.22
C ASP A 33 -25.46 10.75 -36.74
N THR A 34 -25.43 9.43 -36.50
CA THR A 34 -25.30 8.84 -35.18
C THR A 34 -23.82 8.60 -34.85
N ILE A 35 -23.24 9.50 -34.06
CA ILE A 35 -21.98 9.23 -33.37
C ILE A 35 -22.29 8.24 -32.25
N TYR A 36 -21.83 7.00 -32.38
CA TYR A 36 -21.81 6.05 -31.27
C TYR A 36 -20.67 6.46 -30.34
N LEU A 37 -21.01 7.27 -29.34
CA LEU A 37 -20.11 7.55 -28.23
C LEU A 37 -19.84 6.24 -27.48
N ARG A 38 -18.60 6.02 -27.06
CA ARG A 38 -18.30 4.93 -26.13
C ARG A 38 -19.17 5.13 -24.89
N GLU A 39 -19.79 4.06 -24.43
CA GLU A 39 -20.43 4.03 -23.13
C GLU A 39 -19.39 4.45 -22.09
N VAL A 40 -19.68 5.55 -21.40
CA VAL A 40 -18.92 5.97 -20.23
C VAL A 40 -19.69 5.41 -19.05
N GLU A 41 -19.27 4.24 -18.59
CA GLU A 41 -19.76 3.68 -17.34
C GLU A 41 -19.23 4.55 -16.21
N VAL A 42 -20.07 5.44 -15.68
CA VAL A 42 -19.75 6.24 -14.50
C VAL A 42 -20.06 5.39 -13.27
N THR A 43 -19.10 4.57 -12.88
CA THR A 43 -19.16 3.85 -11.61
C THR A 43 -18.90 4.84 -10.49
N ALA A 44 -19.96 5.27 -9.79
CA ALA A 44 -19.82 6.04 -8.57
C ALA A 44 -19.25 5.11 -7.48
N HIS A 45 -17.93 5.03 -7.39
CA HIS A 45 -17.31 4.46 -6.21
C HIS A 45 -17.63 5.40 -5.05
N ARG A 46 -18.46 4.93 -4.12
CA ARG A 46 -18.51 5.50 -2.77
C ARG A 46 -17.20 5.12 -2.07
N GLU A 47 -16.09 5.66 -2.54
CA GLU A 47 -14.90 5.72 -1.72
C GLU A 47 -15.29 6.53 -0.50
N SER A 48 -15.40 5.83 0.63
CA SER A 48 -15.57 6.47 1.92
C SER A 48 -14.45 7.51 2.05
N PRO A 49 -14.74 8.82 2.02
CA PRO A 49 -13.71 9.85 2.19
C PRO A 49 -13.15 9.84 3.62
N PHE A 50 -13.71 8.99 4.48
CA PHE A 50 -13.24 8.79 5.83
C PHE A 50 -11.92 8.03 5.82
N LEU A 51 -10.93 8.66 6.47
CA LEU A 51 -9.63 8.10 6.81
C LEU A 51 -9.73 6.74 7.54
N ILE A 52 -10.82 6.52 8.28
CA ILE A 52 -11.12 5.27 8.98
C ILE A 52 -12.47 4.73 8.54
N SER A 53 -12.49 3.45 8.19
CA SER A 53 -13.72 2.65 8.07
C SER A 53 -13.72 1.52 9.10
N ARG A 54 -14.76 0.69 9.10
CA ARG A 54 -14.76 -0.58 9.84
C ARG A 54 -14.29 -1.71 8.94
N VAL A 55 -13.76 -2.77 9.55
CA VAL A 55 -13.55 -4.05 8.88
C VAL A 55 -14.92 -4.70 8.66
N SER A 56 -15.10 -5.37 7.52
CA SER A 56 -16.35 -6.08 7.19
C SER A 56 -16.67 -7.15 8.23
N ASP A 57 -17.95 -7.44 8.47
CA ASP A 57 -18.36 -8.44 9.47
C ASP A 57 -17.78 -9.83 9.22
N ILE A 58 -17.57 -10.18 7.94
CA ILE A 58 -16.86 -11.38 7.51
C ILE A 58 -15.85 -10.95 6.44
N GLU A 59 -14.57 -11.26 6.64
CA GLU A 59 -13.52 -10.98 5.67
C GLU A 59 -12.39 -12.02 5.83
N ALA A 60 -11.87 -12.54 4.70
CA ALA A 60 -10.76 -13.50 4.69
C ALA A 60 -10.94 -14.71 5.65
N GLY A 61 -12.15 -15.26 5.73
CA GLY A 61 -12.46 -16.40 6.61
C GLY A 61 -12.55 -16.07 8.11
N ALA A 62 -12.39 -14.81 8.48
CA ALA A 62 -12.54 -14.32 9.85
C ALA A 62 -13.89 -13.60 10.06
N ILE A 63 -14.41 -13.67 11.29
CA ILE A 63 -15.67 -13.05 11.70
C ILE A 63 -15.37 -11.86 12.60
N TYR A 64 -15.57 -10.65 12.11
CA TYR A 64 -15.38 -9.40 12.84
C TYR A 64 -16.69 -8.79 13.36
N ALA A 65 -17.83 -9.43 13.07
CA ALA A 65 -19.13 -9.04 13.60
C ALA A 65 -19.09 -8.82 15.12
N ALA A 66 -19.70 -7.70 15.56
CA ALA A 66 -19.74 -7.24 16.95
C ALA A 66 -18.38 -6.98 17.63
N LYS A 67 -17.27 -6.90 16.86
CA LYS A 67 -15.95 -6.50 17.37
C LYS A 67 -15.71 -5.02 17.11
N LYS A 68 -14.89 -4.39 17.97
CA LYS A 68 -14.44 -3.04 17.72
C LYS A 68 -13.30 -3.07 16.72
N THR A 69 -13.59 -2.65 15.49
CA THR A 69 -12.64 -2.65 14.38
C THR A 69 -12.42 -1.27 13.81
N GLU A 70 -11.19 -1.02 13.38
CA GLU A 70 -10.79 0.17 12.65
C GLU A 70 -9.93 -0.25 11.45
N ARG A 71 -10.27 0.28 10.28
CA ARG A 71 -9.54 0.09 9.03
C ARG A 71 -9.01 1.44 8.59
N ILE A 72 -7.69 1.56 8.50
CA ILE A 72 -7.01 2.76 8.00
C ILE A 72 -6.61 2.46 6.55
N LYS A 73 -7.20 3.17 5.59
CA LYS A 73 -6.81 3.08 4.18
C LYS A 73 -5.65 4.04 3.91
N LEU A 74 -4.47 3.54 3.56
CA LEU A 74 -3.26 4.38 3.44
C LEU A 74 -3.38 5.44 2.34
N GLU A 75 -4.15 5.16 1.29
CA GLU A 75 -4.46 6.12 0.21
C GLU A 75 -5.11 7.42 0.73
N ASN A 76 -5.88 7.34 1.82
CA ASN A 76 -6.62 8.47 2.40
C ASN A 76 -5.85 9.15 3.54
N VAL A 77 -4.70 8.59 3.96
CA VAL A 77 -3.92 9.09 5.10
C VAL A 77 -3.04 10.25 4.67
N ILE A 78 -3.25 11.41 5.30
CA ILE A 78 -2.34 12.55 5.21
C ILE A 78 -1.24 12.36 6.28
N ALA A 79 -0.20 11.58 5.94
CA ALA A 79 0.93 11.32 6.82
C ALA A 79 2.25 11.22 6.05
N ASN A 80 3.37 11.37 6.76
CA ASN A 80 4.69 11.06 6.25
C ASN A 80 4.89 9.53 6.23
N LEU A 81 4.49 8.91 5.12
CA LEU A 81 4.64 7.47 4.90
C LEU A 81 6.10 7.06 4.67
N ALA A 82 6.96 7.98 4.23
CA ALA A 82 8.37 7.68 3.95
C ALA A 82 9.18 7.41 5.23
N THR A 83 8.85 8.12 6.32
CA THR A 83 9.44 7.93 7.64
C THR A 83 8.59 7.02 8.54
N ASN A 84 7.60 6.29 7.99
CA ASN A 84 6.66 5.47 8.76
C ASN A 84 6.09 6.21 10.00
N ASN A 85 5.71 7.49 9.87
CA ASN A 85 5.29 8.26 11.04
C ASN A 85 4.00 7.66 11.64
N SER A 86 4.14 7.02 12.80
CA SER A 86 3.05 6.28 13.43
C SER A 86 2.03 7.22 14.06
N ARG A 87 2.46 8.36 14.61
CA ARG A 87 1.53 9.32 15.22
C ARG A 87 0.54 9.87 14.20
N GLN A 88 1.01 10.18 12.99
CA GLN A 88 0.15 10.67 11.91
C GLN A 88 -0.71 9.54 11.33
N THR A 89 -0.12 8.36 11.09
CA THR A 89 -0.83 7.23 10.46
C THR A 89 -1.97 6.70 11.34
N PHE A 90 -1.74 6.59 12.65
CA PHE A 90 -2.71 6.05 13.61
C PHE A 90 -3.51 7.14 14.35
N ALA A 91 -3.33 8.42 14.01
CA ALA A 91 -3.88 9.57 14.75
C ALA A 91 -5.39 9.49 15.00
N THR A 92 -6.13 8.93 14.04
CA THR A 92 -7.59 8.90 14.04
C THR A 92 -8.17 7.70 14.76
N VAL A 93 -7.35 6.72 15.16
CA VAL A 93 -7.82 5.54 15.88
C VAL A 93 -8.05 5.88 17.35
N ALA A 94 -9.30 6.14 17.71
CA ALA A 94 -9.66 6.55 19.05
C ALA A 94 -9.24 5.51 20.12
N GLY A 95 -8.47 5.94 21.12
CA GLY A 95 -8.03 5.09 22.24
C GLY A 95 -6.77 4.26 21.99
N LEU A 96 -6.05 4.55 20.91
CA LEU A 96 -4.63 4.19 20.79
C LEU A 96 -3.76 5.28 21.42
N ASN A 97 -2.75 4.83 22.16
CA ASN A 97 -1.63 5.63 22.63
C ASN A 97 -0.45 5.34 21.70
N ILE A 98 0.09 6.37 21.07
CA ILE A 98 1.23 6.25 20.15
C ILE A 98 2.48 6.81 20.82
N TRP A 99 3.49 5.96 20.94
CA TRP A 99 4.80 6.30 21.47
C TRP A 99 5.87 6.10 20.40
N GLU A 100 6.53 7.18 20.04
CA GLU A 100 7.60 7.21 19.05
C GLU A 100 8.93 7.32 19.79
N SER A 101 9.60 6.17 19.99
CA SER A 101 10.87 6.11 20.72
C SER A 101 12.10 6.18 19.82
N ASP A 102 11.94 5.84 18.54
CA ASP A 102 13.01 5.87 17.54
C ASP A 102 12.76 6.87 16.42
N ALA A 103 13.79 7.09 15.61
CA ALA A 103 13.69 7.92 14.42
C ALA A 103 13.12 7.10 13.25
N ALA A 104 12.20 7.70 12.51
CA ALA A 104 11.64 7.17 11.27
C ALA A 104 10.91 5.81 11.38
N GLY A 105 10.32 5.50 12.54
CA GLY A 105 9.39 4.38 12.69
C GLY A 105 10.02 3.04 12.31
N LEU A 106 11.22 2.77 12.83
CA LEU A 106 11.88 1.47 12.69
C LEU A 106 11.14 0.41 13.52
N GLN A 107 10.67 0.81 14.70
CA GLN A 107 9.78 0.05 15.56
C GLN A 107 8.44 0.78 15.67
N LEU A 108 7.37 0.01 15.88
CA LEU A 108 6.05 0.55 16.12
C LEU A 108 5.78 0.54 17.62
N GLY A 109 5.43 1.70 18.17
CA GLY A 109 4.99 1.82 19.55
C GLY A 109 3.53 2.21 19.67
N ILE A 110 2.61 1.24 19.67
CA ILE A 110 1.18 1.49 19.90
C ILE A 110 0.63 0.66 21.07
N GLY A 111 -0.18 1.31 21.90
CA GLY A 111 -0.84 0.74 23.06
C GLY A 111 -2.34 1.05 23.04
N GLY A 112 -3.20 0.11 23.41
CA GLY A 112 -4.64 0.32 23.43
C GLY A 112 -5.15 0.47 24.86
N ARG A 113 -6.05 1.44 25.12
CA ARG A 113 -6.79 1.55 26.40
C ARG A 113 -5.90 1.53 27.66
N GLY A 114 -4.74 2.20 27.61
CA GLY A 114 -3.81 2.29 28.75
C GLY A 114 -2.75 1.18 28.79
N LEU A 115 -2.78 0.21 27.89
CA LEU A 115 -1.69 -0.76 27.75
C LEU A 115 -0.40 -0.08 27.29
N ASN A 116 0.73 -0.63 27.73
CA ASN A 116 2.05 -0.09 27.42
C ASN A 116 2.28 -0.11 25.89
N PRO A 117 2.58 1.05 25.25
CA PRO A 117 2.81 1.12 23.81
C PRO A 117 4.17 0.57 23.38
N ASN A 118 5.09 0.27 24.30
CA ASN A 118 6.44 -0.19 23.99
C ASN A 118 6.43 -1.37 23.01
N ARG A 119 7.01 -1.14 21.82
CA ARG A 119 7.16 -2.11 20.72
C ARG A 119 5.88 -2.84 20.33
N THR A 120 4.72 -2.26 20.59
CA THR A 120 3.43 -2.90 20.28
C THR A 120 3.28 -4.28 20.95
N SER A 121 4.00 -4.52 22.05
CA SER A 121 4.02 -5.80 22.79
C SER A 121 2.66 -6.28 23.29
N ASN A 122 1.67 -5.39 23.35
CA ASN A 122 0.32 -5.71 23.79
C ASN A 122 -0.68 -5.96 22.64
N PHE A 123 -0.21 -6.01 21.40
CA PHE A 123 -1.01 -6.40 20.23
C PHE A 123 -0.32 -7.55 19.48
N THR A 124 -1.11 -8.47 18.94
CA THR A 124 -0.62 -9.40 17.95
C THR A 124 -0.44 -8.64 16.64
N THR A 125 0.78 -8.66 16.09
CA THR A 125 1.10 -7.97 14.84
C THR A 125 1.16 -8.97 13.70
N ARG A 126 0.46 -8.63 12.60
CA ARG A 126 0.30 -9.49 11.43
C ARG A 126 0.58 -8.73 10.15
N GLN A 127 1.07 -9.44 9.15
CA GLN A 127 1.16 -8.98 7.77
C GLN A 127 0.36 -9.94 6.91
N ASN A 128 -0.58 -9.44 6.11
CA ASN A 128 -1.47 -10.26 5.28
C ASN A 128 -2.11 -11.44 6.04
N GLY A 129 -2.40 -11.26 7.33
CA GLY A 129 -3.01 -12.27 8.20
C GLY A 129 -2.05 -13.23 8.92
N TYR A 130 -0.77 -13.32 8.54
CA TYR A 130 0.22 -14.14 9.24
C TYR A 130 1.01 -13.33 10.28
N ASP A 131 1.43 -13.97 11.38
CA ASP A 131 2.13 -13.29 12.49
C ASP A 131 3.54 -12.85 12.08
N ILE A 132 3.94 -11.66 12.53
CA ILE A 132 5.24 -11.04 12.19
C ILE A 132 6.10 -10.69 13.41
N SER A 133 5.65 -11.02 14.62
CA SER A 133 6.45 -10.90 15.85
C SER A 133 7.44 -12.06 16.00
N ALA A 134 8.59 -11.83 16.64
CA ALA A 134 9.61 -12.87 16.88
C ALA A 134 9.07 -14.06 17.67
N ASP A 135 8.34 -13.74 18.74
CA ASP A 135 7.73 -14.71 19.64
C ASP A 135 6.30 -14.23 19.94
N PRO A 136 5.30 -14.73 19.20
CA PRO A 136 3.91 -14.30 19.36
C PRO A 136 3.31 -14.55 20.75
N LEU A 137 3.92 -15.39 21.60
CA LEU A 137 3.37 -15.77 22.90
C LEU A 137 4.13 -15.17 24.08
N GLY A 138 5.46 -15.27 24.09
CA GLY A 138 6.30 -14.81 25.19
C GLY A 138 6.72 -13.35 25.03
N TYR A 139 7.37 -13.03 23.92
CA TYR A 139 7.91 -11.69 23.62
C TYR A 139 7.41 -11.15 22.28
N PRO A 140 6.12 -10.76 22.18
CA PRO A 140 5.47 -10.33 20.94
C PRO A 140 5.85 -8.90 20.53
N GLU A 141 7.10 -8.50 20.74
CA GLU A 141 7.61 -7.19 20.38
C GLU A 141 7.75 -7.06 18.84
N SER A 142 7.28 -5.94 18.31
CA SER A 142 7.41 -5.58 16.90
C SER A 142 8.81 -5.02 16.64
N TYR A 143 9.70 -5.90 16.16
CA TYR A 143 11.02 -5.56 15.63
C TYR A 143 11.01 -5.24 14.15
N TYR A 144 9.93 -5.64 13.48
CA TYR A 144 9.64 -5.40 12.09
C TYR A 144 8.31 -4.67 11.96
N VAL A 145 8.33 -3.58 11.20
CA VAL A 145 7.15 -2.82 10.79
C VAL A 145 7.17 -2.72 9.27
N PRO A 146 6.11 -3.16 8.57
CA PRO A 146 6.02 -2.99 7.14
C PRO A 146 6.13 -1.50 6.72
N PRO A 147 6.73 -1.17 5.56
CA PRO A 147 6.79 0.20 5.08
C PRO A 147 5.39 0.75 4.85
N MET A 148 5.07 1.93 5.38
CA MET A 148 3.72 2.49 5.21
C MET A 148 3.38 2.79 3.75
N MET A 149 4.39 3.09 2.91
CA MET A 149 4.21 3.25 1.45
C MET A 149 3.83 1.95 0.73
N ALA A 150 4.21 0.80 1.30
CA ALA A 150 3.94 -0.54 0.77
C ALA A 150 2.56 -1.08 1.17
N LEU A 151 1.86 -0.41 2.08
CA LEU A 151 0.59 -0.87 2.62
C LEU A 151 -0.60 -0.32 1.83
N ASP A 152 -1.57 -1.19 1.60
CA ASP A 152 -2.91 -0.82 1.13
C ASP A 152 -3.71 -0.26 2.31
N ARG A 153 -3.74 -1.03 3.39
CA ARG A 153 -4.50 -0.70 4.60
C ARG A 153 -3.90 -1.31 5.86
N ILE A 154 -4.35 -0.80 7.00
CA ILE A 154 -4.07 -1.34 8.33
C ILE A 154 -5.41 -1.64 9.00
N ASP A 155 -5.60 -2.90 9.38
CA ASP A 155 -6.79 -3.36 10.07
C ASP A 155 -6.47 -3.60 11.55
N ILE A 156 -7.27 -3.02 12.42
CA ILE A 156 -7.10 -3.08 13.87
C ILE A 156 -8.38 -3.68 14.45
N VAL A 157 -8.21 -4.72 15.26
CA VAL A 157 -9.31 -5.35 16.01
C VAL A 157 -8.94 -5.27 17.48
N ARG A 158 -9.74 -4.56 18.27
CA ARG A 158 -9.33 -4.18 19.63
C ARG A 158 -9.98 -5.02 20.72
N GLY A 159 -9.19 -5.24 21.78
CA GLY A 159 -9.63 -5.82 23.04
C GLY A 159 -9.89 -7.33 22.96
N ALA A 160 -10.49 -7.86 24.02
CA ALA A 160 -10.68 -9.31 24.22
C ALA A 160 -11.47 -10.02 23.09
N GLY A 161 -12.30 -9.29 22.33
CA GLY A 161 -13.00 -9.83 21.17
C GLY A 161 -12.07 -10.29 20.05
N ALA A 162 -10.80 -9.85 20.07
CA ALA A 162 -9.76 -10.20 19.12
C ALA A 162 -8.93 -11.42 19.56
N LEU A 163 -9.17 -12.02 20.74
CA LEU A 163 -8.39 -13.16 21.25
C LEU A 163 -8.41 -14.39 20.34
N ARG A 164 -9.45 -14.52 19.50
CA ARG A 164 -9.51 -15.56 18.46
C ARG A 164 -8.43 -15.38 17.38
N TYR A 165 -7.92 -14.17 17.21
CA TYR A 165 -6.98 -13.78 16.15
C TYR A 165 -5.58 -13.49 16.68
N GLY A 166 -5.34 -13.72 17.98
CA GLY A 166 -4.07 -13.40 18.62
C GLY A 166 -4.18 -13.47 20.13
N THR A 167 -3.09 -13.79 20.83
CA THR A 167 -3.14 -14.05 22.28
C THR A 167 -3.04 -12.79 23.14
N GLN A 168 -2.83 -11.62 22.52
CA GLN A 168 -2.56 -10.36 23.19
C GLN A 168 -3.84 -9.59 23.51
N PHE A 169 -3.92 -9.05 24.74
CA PHE A 169 -5.12 -8.39 25.25
C PHE A 169 -5.48 -7.07 24.54
N GLY A 170 -4.50 -6.36 23.97
CA GLY A 170 -4.76 -5.15 23.18
C GLY A 170 -5.51 -5.45 21.89
N GLY A 171 -5.33 -6.66 21.37
CA GLY A 171 -6.00 -7.21 20.20
C GLY A 171 -5.02 -7.45 19.06
N VAL A 172 -5.45 -7.21 17.83
CA VAL A 172 -4.68 -7.51 16.61
C VAL A 172 -4.51 -6.28 15.75
N VAL A 173 -3.31 -6.12 15.19
CA VAL A 173 -3.00 -5.18 14.12
C VAL A 173 -2.51 -5.97 12.92
N ASN A 174 -3.22 -5.85 11.80
CA ASN A 174 -2.91 -6.52 10.56
C ASN A 174 -2.57 -5.51 9.47
N PHE A 175 -1.33 -5.57 9.00
CA PHE A 175 -0.80 -4.79 7.90
C PHE A 175 -1.12 -5.51 6.59
N VAL A 176 -1.92 -4.88 5.72
CA VAL A 176 -2.24 -5.44 4.41
C VAL A 176 -1.38 -4.77 3.36
N MET A 177 -0.52 -5.55 2.72
CA MET A 177 0.40 -5.09 1.69
C MET A 177 -0.35 -4.79 0.39
N LYS A 178 0.09 -3.78 -0.36
CA LYS A 178 -0.41 -3.54 -1.71
C LYS A 178 -0.05 -4.72 -2.61
N GLU A 179 -0.99 -5.06 -3.49
CA GLU A 179 -0.78 -6.03 -4.57
C GLU A 179 -0.18 -5.36 -5.82
N GLY A 180 0.11 -6.16 -6.84
CA GLY A 180 0.41 -5.66 -8.18
C GLY A 180 -0.83 -5.00 -8.79
N SER A 181 -0.65 -4.20 -9.84
CA SER A 181 -1.80 -3.62 -10.55
C SER A 181 -2.71 -4.73 -11.09
N HIS A 182 -4.00 -4.67 -10.80
CA HIS A 182 -4.98 -5.61 -11.36
C HIS A 182 -5.39 -5.24 -12.78
N ASP A 183 -5.25 -3.97 -13.15
CA ASP A 183 -5.67 -3.43 -14.45
C ASP A 183 -4.55 -3.37 -15.48
N ALA A 184 -3.30 -3.60 -15.05
CA ALA A 184 -2.13 -3.54 -15.92
C ALA A 184 -1.21 -4.75 -15.70
N PRO A 185 -0.63 -5.29 -16.78
CA PRO A 185 0.34 -6.39 -16.68
C PRO A 185 1.62 -5.97 -15.95
N LEU A 186 1.92 -4.67 -15.90
CA LEU A 186 3.05 -4.10 -15.18
C LEU A 186 2.75 -2.64 -14.81
N ALA A 187 2.95 -2.30 -13.54
CA ALA A 187 2.96 -0.94 -13.01
C ALA A 187 4.14 -0.79 -12.06
N ALA A 188 4.65 0.44 -11.92
CA ALA A 188 5.73 0.74 -11.00
C ALA A 188 5.56 2.11 -10.35
N ASP A 189 5.94 2.20 -9.09
CA ASP A 189 5.98 3.44 -8.32
C ASP A 189 7.38 3.60 -7.73
N VAL A 190 7.95 4.79 -7.87
CA VAL A 190 9.24 5.11 -7.28
C VAL A 190 9.10 6.41 -6.49
N SER A 191 9.64 6.43 -5.28
CA SER A 191 9.69 7.61 -4.42
C SER A 191 11.10 7.79 -3.88
N LEU A 192 11.59 9.02 -3.95
CA LEU A 192 12.82 9.46 -3.33
C LEU A 192 12.46 10.53 -2.31
N THR A 193 12.98 10.38 -1.10
CA THR A 193 12.66 11.29 0.00
C THR A 193 13.93 11.75 0.68
N ALA A 194 14.00 13.05 0.97
CA ALA A 194 15.05 13.64 1.77
C ALA A 194 14.41 14.41 2.93
N GLY A 195 15.12 14.53 4.05
CA GLY A 195 14.61 15.23 5.22
C GLY A 195 15.71 15.70 6.15
N SER A 196 15.30 16.35 7.23
CA SER A 196 16.20 16.83 8.28
C SER A 196 17.03 15.69 8.89
N PHE A 197 18.12 16.05 9.57
CA PHE A 197 18.99 15.11 10.29
C PHE A 197 19.60 14.03 9.39
N GLY A 198 19.93 14.42 8.15
CA GLY A 198 20.55 13.53 7.16
C GLY A 198 19.62 12.42 6.67
N PHE A 199 18.30 12.57 6.83
CA PHE A 199 17.36 11.55 6.36
C PHE A 199 17.38 11.47 4.84
N GLY A 200 17.56 10.25 4.33
CA GLY A 200 17.43 9.90 2.93
C GLY A 200 16.72 8.56 2.79
N GLY A 201 15.78 8.47 1.86
CA GLY A 201 15.01 7.27 1.60
C GLY A 201 14.73 7.07 0.12
N ALA A 202 14.69 5.82 -0.30
CA ALA A 202 14.28 5.39 -1.62
C ALA A 202 13.28 4.25 -1.49
N PHE A 203 12.21 4.31 -2.25
CA PHE A 203 11.20 3.26 -2.32
C PHE A 203 10.88 2.96 -3.78
N ALA A 204 10.82 1.69 -4.11
CA ALA A 204 10.37 1.22 -5.41
C ALA A 204 9.38 0.07 -5.20
N ARG A 205 8.28 0.11 -5.94
CA ARG A 205 7.32 -0.97 -6.09
C ARG A 205 7.19 -1.27 -7.58
N VAL A 206 7.14 -2.54 -7.93
CA VAL A 206 6.82 -3.01 -9.27
C VAL A 206 5.91 -4.23 -9.18
N GLY A 207 4.88 -4.30 -10.02
CA GLY A 207 3.96 -5.42 -10.00
C GLY A 207 2.81 -5.25 -10.98
N GLY A 208 2.10 -6.34 -11.24
CA GLY A 208 0.98 -6.37 -12.16
C GLY A 208 0.26 -7.71 -12.10
N THR A 209 -0.75 -7.84 -12.95
CA THR A 209 -1.50 -9.09 -13.11
C THR A 209 -1.32 -9.61 -14.54
N THR A 210 -0.81 -10.83 -14.66
CA THR A 210 -0.72 -11.55 -15.93
C THR A 210 -1.51 -12.85 -15.81
N ASN A 211 -2.49 -13.05 -16.69
CA ASN A 211 -3.44 -14.16 -16.61
C ASN A 211 -4.14 -14.20 -15.24
N SER A 212 -4.11 -15.34 -14.55
CA SER A 212 -4.69 -15.54 -13.22
C SER A 212 -3.70 -15.27 -12.08
N THR A 213 -2.57 -14.61 -12.36
CA THR A 213 -1.46 -14.43 -11.41
C THR A 213 -1.14 -12.95 -11.21
N ASN A 214 -1.33 -12.47 -9.99
CA ASN A 214 -0.85 -11.16 -9.53
C ASN A 214 0.53 -11.32 -8.89
N TYR A 215 1.44 -10.42 -9.20
CA TYR A 215 2.78 -10.40 -8.64
C TYR A 215 3.18 -8.99 -8.23
N VAL A 216 3.93 -8.89 -7.15
CA VAL A 216 4.46 -7.61 -6.66
C VAL A 216 5.83 -7.82 -6.03
N ALA A 217 6.71 -6.86 -6.26
CA ALA A 217 7.99 -6.73 -5.60
C ALA A 217 8.18 -5.29 -5.13
N MET A 218 8.75 -5.12 -3.95
CA MET A 218 8.97 -3.84 -3.30
C MET A 218 10.36 -3.81 -2.68
N TYR A 219 10.99 -2.66 -2.74
CA TYR A 219 12.25 -2.40 -2.07
C TYR A 219 12.22 -1.02 -1.42
N GLN A 220 12.66 -0.94 -0.17
CA GLN A 220 12.82 0.29 0.58
C GLN A 220 14.22 0.38 1.18
N PHE A 221 14.89 1.49 0.92
CA PHE A 221 16.09 1.91 1.63
C PHE A 221 15.79 3.17 2.44
N ARG A 222 16.25 3.22 3.69
CA ARG A 222 16.16 4.41 4.54
C ARG A 222 17.43 4.57 5.36
N ARG A 223 17.93 5.79 5.48
CA ARG A 223 19.02 6.13 6.40
C ARG A 223 18.80 7.50 7.02
N ALA A 224 19.36 7.73 8.20
CA ALA A 224 19.46 9.05 8.81
C ALA A 224 20.68 9.12 9.72
N ASP A 225 21.21 10.34 9.89
CA ASP A 225 22.30 10.59 10.84
C ASP A 225 21.74 10.78 12.27
N GLY A 226 20.46 11.17 12.37
CA GLY A 226 19.71 11.28 13.61
C GLY A 226 19.80 12.67 14.23
N TRP A 227 18.82 13.02 15.07
CA TRP A 227 18.78 14.34 15.74
C TRP A 227 19.81 14.43 16.89
N ARG A 228 20.06 13.32 17.59
CA ARG A 228 21.07 13.22 18.65
C ARG A 228 22.34 12.53 18.13
N PRO A 229 23.53 12.84 18.68
CA PRO A 229 24.71 12.01 18.44
C PRO A 229 24.41 10.54 18.80
N ASN A 230 24.90 9.59 18.00
CA ASN A 230 24.64 8.16 18.19
C ASN A 230 23.15 7.77 18.09
N SER A 231 22.39 8.41 17.19
CA SER A 231 21.00 8.04 16.88
C SER A 231 20.75 7.76 15.40
N GLY A 232 21.82 7.58 14.62
CA GLY A 232 21.73 7.27 13.20
C GLY A 232 21.25 5.84 12.94
N PHE A 233 20.72 5.61 11.74
CA PHE A 233 20.29 4.28 11.29
C PHE A 233 20.46 4.09 9.79
N SER A 234 20.50 2.82 9.36
CA SER A 234 20.38 2.39 7.97
C SER A 234 19.52 1.14 7.90
N GLN A 235 18.52 1.12 7.02
CA GLN A 235 17.57 0.04 6.83
C GLN A 235 17.46 -0.32 5.34
N HIS A 236 17.46 -1.63 5.07
CA HIS A 236 17.06 -2.23 3.81
C HIS A 236 15.87 -3.13 4.05
N LEU A 237 14.85 -3.04 3.19
CA LEU A 237 13.71 -3.91 3.21
C LEU A 237 13.33 -4.30 1.79
N ALA A 238 13.14 -5.60 1.57
CA ALA A 238 12.58 -6.15 0.35
C ALA A 238 11.35 -6.99 0.70
N TYR A 239 10.32 -6.89 -0.14
CA TYR A 239 9.12 -7.70 -0.03
C TYR A 239 8.70 -8.14 -1.42
N ALA A 240 8.30 -9.40 -1.56
CA ALA A 240 7.72 -9.91 -2.78
C ALA A 240 6.54 -10.82 -2.46
N ALA A 241 5.52 -10.78 -3.32
CA ALA A 241 4.42 -11.72 -3.25
C ALA A 241 3.95 -12.15 -4.64
N LEU A 242 3.46 -13.38 -4.70
CA LEU A 242 2.85 -14.00 -5.87
C LEU A 242 1.51 -14.60 -5.44
N THR A 243 0.42 -14.14 -6.06
CA THR A 243 -0.92 -14.68 -5.82
C THR A 243 -1.45 -15.25 -7.12
N THR A 244 -1.81 -16.53 -7.14
CA THR A 244 -2.35 -17.21 -8.33
C THR A 244 -3.67 -17.89 -8.01
N ASN A 245 -4.67 -17.67 -8.87
CA ASN A 245 -5.91 -18.42 -8.82
C ASN A 245 -5.71 -19.71 -9.61
N LEU A 246 -5.67 -20.84 -8.89
CA LEU A 246 -5.54 -22.18 -9.46
C LEU A 246 -6.86 -22.64 -10.09
N SER A 247 -7.99 -22.20 -9.53
CA SER A 247 -9.34 -22.39 -10.06
C SER A 247 -10.26 -21.28 -9.54
N THR A 248 -11.56 -21.37 -9.85
CA THR A 248 -12.58 -20.49 -9.26
C THR A 248 -12.78 -20.68 -7.75
N HIS A 249 -12.29 -21.80 -7.20
CA HIS A 249 -12.45 -22.15 -5.78
C HIS A 249 -11.13 -22.18 -5.02
N ALA A 250 -9.97 -22.14 -5.70
CA ALA A 250 -8.67 -22.30 -5.07
C ALA A 250 -7.72 -21.16 -5.44
N ARG A 251 -7.14 -20.52 -4.42
CA ARG A 251 -6.14 -19.47 -4.58
C ARG A 251 -4.91 -19.81 -3.73
N LEU A 252 -3.74 -19.61 -4.32
CA LEU A 252 -2.45 -19.78 -3.66
C LEU A 252 -1.75 -18.44 -3.58
N ARG A 253 -1.17 -18.13 -2.42
CA ARG A 253 -0.36 -16.94 -2.21
C ARG A 253 0.98 -17.30 -1.56
N LEU A 254 2.04 -16.75 -2.11
CA LEU A 254 3.40 -16.81 -1.60
C LEU A 254 3.81 -15.39 -1.21
N ASP A 255 4.30 -15.22 0.01
CA ASP A 255 4.89 -13.96 0.49
C ASP A 255 6.31 -14.21 0.99
N TYR A 256 7.24 -13.30 0.67
CA TYR A 256 8.56 -13.26 1.26
C TYR A 256 8.92 -11.84 1.65
N THR A 257 9.40 -11.67 2.88
CA THR A 257 9.88 -10.40 3.43
C THR A 257 11.30 -10.59 3.94
N PHE A 258 12.19 -9.71 3.50
CA PHE A 258 13.53 -9.55 4.03
C PHE A 258 13.68 -8.13 4.56
N MET A 259 14.20 -7.98 5.77
CA MET A 259 14.51 -6.68 6.32
C MET A 259 15.79 -6.76 7.16
N THR A 260 16.67 -5.79 7.01
CA THR A 260 17.79 -5.61 7.90
C THR A 260 17.96 -4.14 8.23
N TYR A 261 18.27 -3.83 9.48
CA TYR A 261 18.71 -2.49 9.85
C TYR A 261 19.75 -2.53 10.95
N LEU A 262 20.58 -1.49 10.94
CA LEU A 262 21.45 -1.13 12.03
C LEU A 262 21.03 0.25 12.52
N ALA A 263 20.70 0.36 13.80
CA ALA A 263 20.36 1.62 14.45
C ALA A 263 21.25 1.85 15.67
N GLN A 264 21.61 3.10 15.92
CA GLN A 264 22.27 3.52 17.15
C GLN A 264 21.25 4.03 18.16
N GLN A 265 21.50 3.79 19.43
CA GLN A 265 20.61 4.18 20.52
C GLN A 265 21.32 5.10 21.51
N PRO A 266 21.00 6.41 21.52
CA PRO A 266 21.77 7.42 22.26
C PRO A 266 21.52 7.38 23.79
N GLY A 267 20.58 6.55 24.24
CA GLY A 267 20.21 6.38 25.65
C GLY A 267 19.19 7.40 26.16
N GLY A 268 18.51 7.07 27.26
CA GLY A 268 17.61 7.99 27.95
C GLY A 268 18.38 9.07 28.72
N LEU A 269 17.71 10.19 28.98
CA LEU A 269 18.23 11.30 29.77
C LEU A 269 17.44 11.40 31.08
N THR A 270 18.10 11.82 32.16
CA THR A 270 17.40 12.27 33.37
C THR A 270 16.79 13.65 33.15
N ASP A 271 15.87 14.08 34.00
CA ASP A 271 15.22 15.41 33.89
C ASP A 271 16.24 16.56 33.90
N GLN A 272 17.30 16.44 34.72
CA GLN A 272 18.37 17.42 34.78
C GLN A 272 19.17 17.48 33.47
N MET A 273 19.53 16.31 32.91
CA MET A 273 20.24 16.22 31.62
C MET A 273 19.38 16.79 30.49
N PHE A 274 18.11 16.42 30.42
CA PHE A 274 17.19 16.91 29.39
C PHE A 274 17.04 18.44 29.46
N THR A 275 16.93 19.01 30.67
CA THR A 275 16.81 20.46 30.87
C THR A 275 18.09 21.20 30.45
N SER A 276 19.28 20.61 30.66
CA SER A 276 20.54 21.24 30.26
C SER A 276 20.80 21.18 28.76
N ASP A 277 20.61 20.00 28.16
CA ASP A 277 20.75 19.77 26.73
C ASP A 277 19.99 18.49 26.36
N PRO A 278 18.85 18.60 25.67
CA PRO A 278 18.05 17.43 25.28
C PRO A 278 18.69 16.66 24.11
N SER A 279 19.66 17.25 23.40
CA SER A 279 20.32 16.64 22.25
C SER A 279 21.51 15.74 22.62
N GLN A 280 21.98 15.79 23.88
CA GLN A 280 23.16 15.04 24.31
C GLN A 280 22.99 13.52 24.18
N SER A 281 24.09 12.79 24.07
CA SER A 281 24.10 11.32 24.10
C SER A 281 24.90 10.81 25.28
N VAL A 282 24.33 9.85 26.01
CA VAL A 282 24.99 9.17 27.13
C VAL A 282 25.53 7.80 26.74
N ARG A 283 25.26 7.34 25.51
CA ARG A 283 25.75 6.09 24.96
C ARG A 283 26.38 6.31 23.59
N ALA A 284 27.66 5.92 23.46
CA ALA A 284 28.38 5.93 22.19
C ALA A 284 28.48 4.54 21.54
N ARG A 285 28.25 3.47 22.33
CA ARG A 285 28.47 2.09 21.92
C ARG A 285 27.23 1.19 22.07
N ASN A 286 26.07 1.70 21.68
CA ASN A 286 24.81 0.96 21.76
C ASN A 286 24.18 0.86 20.38
N TRP A 287 24.25 -0.34 19.80
CA TRP A 287 23.71 -0.64 18.48
C TRP A 287 22.61 -1.69 18.59
N PHE A 288 21.58 -1.50 17.79
CA PHE A 288 20.51 -2.44 17.62
C PHE A 288 20.53 -2.91 16.16
N ASN A 289 20.93 -4.17 15.96
CA ASN A 289 21.05 -4.79 14.65
C ASN A 289 19.96 -5.85 14.51
N VAL A 290 19.17 -5.74 13.45
CA VAL A 290 18.09 -6.68 13.14
C VAL A 290 18.31 -7.27 11.75
N ASN A 291 18.10 -8.58 11.66
CA ASN A 291 17.98 -9.31 10.42
C ASN A 291 16.70 -10.15 10.50
N TRP A 292 15.73 -9.83 9.65
CA TRP A 292 14.38 -10.35 9.69
C TRP A 292 14.05 -11.03 8.36
N ASN A 293 13.61 -12.29 8.45
CA ASN A 293 13.25 -13.10 7.30
C ASN A 293 11.90 -13.75 7.60
N LEU A 294 10.92 -13.50 6.74
CA LEU A 294 9.59 -14.10 6.86
C LEU A 294 9.17 -14.67 5.51
N ALA A 295 8.69 -15.90 5.52
CA ALA A 295 8.07 -16.53 4.36
C ALA A 295 6.70 -17.04 4.77
N SER A 296 5.71 -16.90 3.87
CA SER A 296 4.37 -17.44 4.07
C SER A 296 3.88 -18.11 2.80
N LEU A 297 3.17 -19.23 2.98
CA LEU A 297 2.43 -19.94 1.97
C LEU A 297 0.98 -20.00 2.45
N THR A 298 0.07 -19.35 1.75
CA THR A 298 -1.35 -19.33 2.07
C THR A 298 -2.13 -20.03 0.96
N PHE A 299 -3.00 -20.96 1.33
CA PHE A 299 -3.92 -21.62 0.42
C PHE A 299 -5.36 -21.34 0.86
N ASP A 300 -6.11 -20.65 0.01
CA ASP A 300 -7.51 -20.35 0.24
C ASP A 300 -8.39 -21.30 -0.59
N TRP A 301 -9.40 -21.89 0.07
CA TRP A 301 -10.45 -22.65 -0.57
C TRP A 301 -11.81 -21.96 -0.36
N PHE A 302 -12.42 -21.49 -1.43
CA PHE A 302 -13.72 -20.82 -1.41
C PHE A 302 -14.83 -21.87 -1.56
N ILE A 303 -15.77 -21.88 -0.62
CA ILE A 303 -16.98 -22.71 -0.67
C ILE A 303 -18.08 -21.83 -1.25
N SER A 304 -18.70 -22.29 -2.34
CA SER A 304 -19.86 -21.64 -2.96
C SER A 304 -21.13 -21.78 -2.14
#